data_AF-J9DGH5-F1
#
_entry.id   AF-J9DGH5-F1
#
_cell.length_a   1.000
_cell.length_b   1.000
_cell.length_c   1.000
_cell.angle_alpha   90.00
_cell.angle_beta   90.00
_cell.angle_gamma   90.00
#
_symmetry.space_group_name_H-M   'P 1'
#
loop_
_entity.id
_entity.type
_entity.pdbx_description
1 polymer ?
#
loop_
_entity_poly.entity_id
_entity_poly.type
_entity_poly.pdbx_seq_one_letter_code
_entity_poly.pdbx_strand_id
1 'polypeptide(L)'
;MDLNHRFSEALKRRDSKISKINSIKEQTSQISSHNNILIDVLAIQNNRDLITESFYNVSKKEIRDEVEKLRQKEHKNNERYIINSNLSIINIGNTQDLKEVSTNNESQYMYPVGYIAVRIYRRHKFSRIERENLIYTCEIRILNGHLDLVIMTEDGFILNGINAWNDFHELFDEKIDFNSIESFYGLDLAEVQRIIRNNNAINV
;
A
#
# COMPACT_ATOMS: atom_id res chain seq x y z
N MET A 1 8.04 10.73 67.96
CA MET A 1 8.37 10.18 66.62
C MET A 1 9.09 11.28 65.86
N ASP A 2 10.35 11.05 65.49
CA ASP A 2 11.25 12.05 64.89
C ASP A 2 10.70 12.60 63.55
N LEU A 3 10.88 13.89 63.30
CA LEU A 3 10.45 14.58 62.09
C LEU A 3 11.06 13.93 60.84
N ASN A 4 12.33 13.50 60.95
CA ASN A 4 13.03 12.78 59.89
C ASN A 4 12.37 11.43 59.55
N HIS A 5 11.86 10.72 60.56
CA HIS A 5 11.16 9.45 60.34
C HIS A 5 9.84 9.68 59.60
N ARG A 6 9.05 10.69 60.00
CA ARG A 6 7.79 11.05 59.31
C ARG A 6 8.03 11.48 57.87
N PHE A 7 9.10 12.23 57.62
CA PHE A 7 9.48 12.65 56.28
C PHE A 7 9.93 11.47 55.40
N SER A 8 10.73 10.55 55.95
CA SER A 8 11.16 9.34 55.26
C SER A 8 9.98 8.43 54.88
N GLU A 9 8.99 8.27 55.78
CA GLU A 9 7.77 7.54 55.44
C GLU A 9 6.94 8.21 54.35
N ALA A 10 6.81 9.54 54.39
CA ALA A 10 6.08 10.30 53.38
C ALA A 10 6.71 10.14 51.99
N LEU A 11 8.05 10.16 51.90
CA LEU A 11 8.78 9.91 50.66
C LEU A 11 8.55 8.49 50.13
N LYS A 12 8.65 7.46 51.00
CA LYS A 12 8.37 6.07 50.60
C LYS A 12 6.94 5.90 50.07
N ARG A 13 5.95 6.54 50.72
CA ARG A 13 4.55 6.52 50.26
C ARG A 13 4.37 7.23 48.92
N ARG A 14 5.05 8.35 48.70
CA ARG A 14 5.04 9.08 47.42
C ARG A 14 5.62 8.21 46.30
N ASP A 15 6.79 7.62 46.51
CA ASP A 15 7.49 6.86 45.48
C ASP A 15 6.74 5.57 45.14
N SER A 16 6.13 4.93 46.14
CA SER A 16 5.20 3.80 45.92
C SER A 16 3.99 4.20 45.07
N LYS A 17 3.40 5.38 45.29
CA LYS A 17 2.29 5.89 44.47
C LYS A 17 2.74 6.22 43.04
N ILE A 18 3.92 6.80 42.86
CA ILE A 18 4.49 7.09 41.53
C ILE A 18 4.68 5.79 40.74
N SER A 19 5.23 4.75 41.37
CA SER A 19 5.39 3.44 40.74
C SER A 19 4.04 2.85 40.29
N LYS A 20 2.99 2.94 41.12
CA LYS A 20 1.63 2.51 40.74
C LYS A 20 1.05 3.33 39.58
N ILE A 21 1.25 4.65 39.57
CA ILE A 21 0.79 5.51 38.47
C ILE A 21 1.44 5.10 37.15
N ASN A 22 2.74 4.81 37.16
CA ASN A 22 3.45 4.39 35.96
C ASN A 22 2.96 3.02 35.46
N SER A 23 2.74 2.07 36.36
CA SER A 23 2.16 0.77 36.02
C SER A 23 0.76 0.90 35.40
N ILE A 24 -0.10 1.77 35.96
CA ILE A 24 -1.44 2.03 35.41
C ILE A 24 -1.35 2.67 34.02
N LYS A 25 -0.41 3.59 33.80
CA LYS A 25 -0.20 4.22 32.48
C LYS A 25 0.23 3.18 31.44
N GLU A 26 1.11 2.27 31.81
CA GLU A 26 1.57 1.19 30.93
C GLU A 26 0.41 0.24 30.58
N GLN A 27 -0.38 -0.16 31.56
CA GLN A 27 -1.57 -0.98 31.34
C GLN A 27 -2.62 -0.28 30.46
N THR A 28 -2.86 1.02 30.70
CA THR A 28 -3.77 1.81 29.87
C THR A 28 -3.30 1.88 28.42
N SER A 29 -1.98 2.04 28.21
CA SER A 29 -1.37 2.04 26.87
C SER A 29 -1.58 0.70 26.15
N GLN A 30 -1.36 -0.42 26.86
CA GLN A 30 -1.59 -1.76 26.31
C GLN A 30 -3.06 -1.99 25.96
N ILE A 31 -4.00 -1.60 26.83
CA ILE A 31 -5.45 -1.70 26.56
C ILE A 31 -5.83 -0.85 25.34
N SER A 32 -5.28 0.35 25.19
CA SER A 32 -5.53 1.19 24.03
C SER A 32 -5.04 0.53 22.73
N SER A 33 -3.86 -0.10 22.77
CA SER A 33 -3.33 -0.85 21.63
C SER A 33 -4.23 -2.04 21.26
N HIS A 34 -4.67 -2.81 22.26
CA HIS A 34 -5.58 -3.94 22.03
C HIS A 34 -6.94 -3.51 21.50
N ASN A 35 -7.49 -2.38 21.96
CA ASN A 35 -8.74 -1.85 21.43
C ASN A 35 -8.62 -1.47 19.95
N ASN A 36 -7.49 -0.88 19.53
CA ASN A 36 -7.27 -0.56 18.12
C ASN A 36 -7.22 -1.84 17.27
N ILE A 37 -6.50 -2.87 17.73
CA ILE A 37 -6.45 -4.17 17.03
C ILE A 37 -7.85 -4.81 16.92
N LEU A 38 -8.65 -4.74 17.99
CA LEU A 38 -10.02 -5.27 17.97
C LEU A 38 -10.92 -4.52 16.98
N ILE A 39 -10.76 -3.20 16.89
CA ILE A 39 -11.49 -2.38 15.91
C ILE A 39 -11.09 -2.77 14.48
N ASP A 40 -9.79 -2.95 14.22
CA ASP A 40 -9.30 -3.40 12.90
C ASP A 40 -9.86 -4.77 12.53
N VAL A 41 -9.86 -5.73 13.47
CA VAL A 41 -10.42 -7.08 13.27
C VAL A 41 -11.93 -7.01 12.98
N LEU A 42 -12.68 -6.18 13.71
CA LEU A 42 -14.12 -6.01 13.49
C LEU A 42 -14.44 -5.31 12.16
N ALA A 43 -13.58 -4.40 11.70
CA ALA A 43 -13.72 -3.78 10.39
C ALA A 43 -13.52 -4.80 9.26
N ILE A 44 -12.47 -5.63 9.37
CA ILE A 44 -12.16 -6.71 8.42
C ILE A 44 -13.31 -7.74 8.37
N GLN A 45 -13.84 -8.16 9.53
CA GLN A 45 -14.90 -9.18 9.58
C GLN A 45 -16.23 -8.73 8.97
N ASN A 46 -16.50 -7.42 8.91
CA ASN A 46 -17.79 -6.91 8.44
C ASN A 46 -17.78 -6.44 6.98
N ASN A 47 -16.68 -6.64 6.21
CA ASN A 47 -16.52 -6.12 4.84
C ASN A 47 -16.92 -4.63 4.71
N ARG A 48 -16.72 -3.86 5.78
CA ARG A 48 -16.95 -2.41 5.76
C ARG A 48 -15.59 -1.72 5.78
N ASP A 49 -15.31 -0.99 4.71
CA ASP A 49 -14.37 0.13 4.73
C ASP A 49 -14.93 1.23 5.64
N LEU A 50 -14.89 1.01 6.95
CA LEU A 50 -15.15 2.06 7.93
C LEU A 50 -13.88 2.86 8.14
N ILE A 51 -13.48 3.60 7.10
CA ILE A 51 -12.82 4.89 7.28
C ILE A 51 -13.90 5.86 7.79
N THR A 52 -14.38 5.67 9.01
CA THR A 52 -15.30 6.61 9.68
C THR A 52 -14.58 7.25 10.84
N GLU A 53 -14.04 8.45 10.57
CA GLU A 53 -14.16 9.74 11.29
C GLU A 53 -14.22 9.83 12.84
N SER A 54 -14.01 8.76 13.57
CA SER A 54 -13.78 8.77 15.02
C SER A 54 -12.68 7.74 15.24
N PHE A 55 -11.45 8.04 15.64
CA PHE A 55 -11.08 8.70 16.87
C PHE A 55 -9.61 9.10 16.77
N TYR A 56 -9.33 10.38 16.60
CA TYR A 56 -7.99 10.90 16.82
C TYR A 56 -8.07 12.07 17.80
N ASN A 57 -7.90 11.75 19.08
CA ASN A 57 -7.50 12.74 20.10
C ASN A 57 -5.98 12.93 20.13
N VAL A 58 -5.26 12.40 19.14
CA VAL A 58 -3.90 12.85 18.83
C VAL A 58 -4.06 14.16 18.06
N SER A 59 -3.35 15.21 18.47
CA SER A 59 -3.43 16.51 17.80
C SER A 59 -3.27 16.31 16.30
N LYS A 60 -4.21 16.83 15.49
CA LYS A 60 -4.12 16.76 14.01
C LYS A 60 -2.74 17.19 13.49
N LYS A 61 -2.02 18.01 14.25
CA LYS A 61 -0.65 18.42 14.00
C LYS A 61 0.37 17.30 14.20
N GLU A 62 0.27 16.52 15.29
CA GLU A 62 1.20 15.42 15.56
C GLU A 62 1.02 14.28 14.56
N ILE A 63 -0.22 13.94 14.20
CA ILE A 63 -0.48 12.97 13.12
C ILE A 63 0.04 13.52 11.79
N ARG A 64 -0.22 14.80 11.48
CA ARG A 64 0.29 15.41 10.25
C ARG A 64 1.82 15.35 10.22
N ASP A 65 2.49 15.74 11.30
CA ASP A 65 3.95 15.76 11.38
C ASP A 65 4.55 14.34 11.35
N GLU A 66 3.89 13.34 11.95
CA GLU A 66 4.27 11.93 11.89
C GLU A 66 4.06 11.35 10.47
N VAL A 67 2.93 11.68 9.83
CA VAL A 67 2.62 11.30 8.44
C VAL A 67 3.57 12.00 7.46
N GLU A 68 3.94 13.27 7.69
CA GLU A 68 4.93 13.98 6.89
C GLU A 68 6.32 13.33 7.06
N LYS A 69 6.69 12.94 8.29
CA LYS A 69 7.95 12.20 8.56
C LYS A 69 7.96 10.81 7.94
N LEU A 70 6.84 10.10 7.95
CA LEU A 70 6.68 8.80 7.32
C LEU A 70 6.69 8.93 5.79
N ARG A 71 6.02 9.94 5.22
CA ARG A 71 6.09 10.28 3.79
C ARG A 71 7.50 10.68 3.35
N GLN A 72 8.25 11.41 4.18
CA GLN A 72 9.65 11.75 3.95
C GLN A 72 10.60 10.53 4.10
N LYS A 73 10.28 9.59 5.00
CA LYS A 73 10.98 8.31 5.12
C LYS A 73 10.67 7.36 3.95
N GLU A 74 9.43 7.34 3.46
CA GLU A 74 9.01 6.56 2.29
C GLU A 74 9.51 7.17 0.98
N HIS A 75 9.60 8.51 0.87
CA HIS A 75 10.23 9.18 -0.29
C HIS A 75 11.72 8.87 -0.43
N LYS A 76 12.36 8.31 0.60
CA LYS A 76 13.73 7.79 0.48
C LYS A 76 13.79 6.40 -0.14
N ASN A 77 12.66 5.67 -0.23
CA ASN A 77 12.63 4.27 -0.66
C ASN A 77 11.65 3.98 -1.83
N ASN A 78 10.62 4.80 -2.08
CA ASN A 78 9.67 4.60 -3.17
C ASN A 78 9.52 5.89 -3.99
N GLU A 79 10.24 5.96 -5.10
CA GLU A 79 10.06 6.99 -6.10
C GLU A 79 8.72 6.75 -6.82
N ARG A 80 7.75 7.65 -6.61
CA ARG A 80 6.47 7.64 -7.33
C ARG A 80 6.63 8.43 -8.62
N TYR A 81 6.42 7.78 -9.76
CA TYR A 81 6.51 8.39 -11.08
C TYR A 81 5.10 8.66 -11.62
N ILE A 82 4.71 9.93 -11.71
CA ILE A 82 3.45 10.30 -12.38
C ILE A 82 3.72 10.40 -13.87
N ILE A 83 3.20 9.47 -14.65
CA ILE A 83 3.43 9.42 -16.11
C ILE A 83 2.40 10.27 -16.85
N ASN A 84 1.12 10.18 -16.44
CA ASN A 84 0.06 11.07 -16.87
C ASN A 84 -1.07 11.12 -15.83
N SER A 85 -2.16 11.83 -16.10
CA SER A 85 -3.28 11.98 -15.16
C SER A 85 -3.95 10.67 -14.77
N ASN A 86 -3.87 9.65 -15.65
CA ASN A 86 -4.59 8.39 -15.49
C ASN A 86 -3.64 7.22 -15.17
N LEU A 87 -2.32 7.41 -15.18
CA LEU A 87 -1.33 6.39 -14.86
C LEU A 87 -0.26 6.95 -13.93
N SER A 88 -0.10 6.31 -12.78
CA SER A 88 0.97 6.56 -11.81
C SER A 88 1.72 5.27 -11.55
N ILE A 89 3.04 5.30 -11.58
CA ILE A 89 3.87 4.17 -11.13
C ILE A 89 4.26 4.43 -9.68
N ILE A 90 3.94 3.47 -8.81
CA ILE A 90 4.14 3.53 -7.37
C ILE A 90 5.47 2.87 -7.00
N ASN A 91 5.81 1.77 -7.67
CA ASN A 91 7.06 1.06 -7.50
C ASN A 91 7.55 0.54 -8.86
N ILE A 92 8.82 0.78 -9.19
CA ILE A 92 9.42 0.27 -10.43
C ILE A 92 9.76 -1.23 -10.32
N GLY A 93 9.88 -1.76 -9.10
CA GLY A 93 10.26 -3.15 -8.86
C GLY A 93 11.78 -3.38 -8.92
N ASN A 94 12.18 -4.61 -8.63
CA ASN A 94 13.57 -5.04 -8.65
C ASN A 94 13.99 -5.46 -10.06
N THR A 95 15.17 -5.00 -10.42
CA THR A 95 15.80 -5.19 -11.72
C THR A 95 16.66 -6.44 -11.79
N GLN A 96 17.08 -6.98 -10.64
CA GLN A 96 17.83 -8.23 -10.54
C GLN A 96 16.97 -9.47 -10.86
N ASP A 97 15.65 -9.34 -10.74
CA ASP A 97 14.68 -10.43 -10.95
C ASP A 97 13.92 -10.29 -12.28
N LEU A 98 14.44 -9.50 -13.24
CA LEU A 98 13.80 -9.31 -14.54
C LEU A 98 13.59 -10.65 -15.27
N LYS A 99 12.35 -10.84 -15.74
CA LYS A 99 12.03 -11.87 -16.73
C LYS A 99 11.92 -11.19 -18.09
N GLU A 100 12.82 -11.52 -19.00
CA GLU A 100 12.65 -11.21 -20.42
C GLU A 100 11.65 -12.21 -21.02
N VAL A 101 10.46 -11.73 -21.37
CA VAL A 101 9.48 -12.53 -22.11
C VAL A 101 9.57 -12.10 -23.57
N SER A 102 10.25 -12.90 -24.39
CA SER A 102 10.31 -12.68 -25.84
C SER A 102 8.99 -13.15 -26.46
N THR A 103 8.17 -12.20 -26.91
CA THR A 103 7.11 -12.48 -27.87
C THR A 103 7.69 -12.28 -29.27
N ASN A 104 7.41 -13.22 -30.18
CA ASN A 104 8.04 -13.42 -31.49
C ASN A 104 8.08 -12.25 -32.50
N ASN A 105 7.83 -10.99 -32.13
CA ASN A 105 8.06 -9.82 -33.00
C ASN A 105 8.44 -8.57 -32.16
N GLU A 106 9.72 -8.22 -32.17
CA GLU A 106 10.34 -6.88 -32.07
C GLU A 106 9.85 -5.81 -31.08
N SER A 107 9.29 -6.17 -29.92
CA SER A 107 9.31 -5.27 -28.73
C SER A 107 9.40 -6.07 -27.44
N GLN A 108 10.57 -6.02 -26.80
CA GLN A 108 10.87 -6.74 -25.55
C GLN A 108 10.59 -5.82 -24.36
N TYR A 109 9.43 -5.98 -23.73
CA TYR A 109 9.13 -5.30 -22.48
C TYR A 109 9.90 -5.96 -21.34
N MET A 110 10.51 -5.14 -20.49
CA MET A 110 11.08 -5.61 -19.23
C MET A 110 9.99 -5.70 -18.16
N TYR A 111 9.95 -6.83 -17.45
CA TYR A 111 8.99 -7.11 -16.38
C TYR A 111 9.70 -7.14 -15.01
N PRO A 112 9.84 -5.99 -14.34
CA PRO A 112 10.45 -5.92 -13.01
C PRO A 112 9.53 -6.50 -11.94
N VAL A 113 10.09 -7.36 -11.09
CA VAL A 113 9.35 -8.01 -10.01
C VAL A 113 9.14 -7.03 -8.86
N GLY A 114 7.91 -6.92 -8.37
CA GLY A 114 7.49 -5.89 -7.43
C GLY A 114 7.12 -4.56 -8.08
N TYR A 115 7.02 -4.52 -9.42
CA TYR A 115 6.43 -3.37 -10.11
C TYR A 115 4.99 -3.18 -9.64
N ILE A 116 4.64 -1.94 -9.30
CA ILE A 116 3.28 -1.54 -8.93
C ILE A 116 2.97 -0.25 -9.66
N ALA A 117 1.91 -0.29 -10.47
CA ALA A 117 1.31 0.89 -11.07
C ALA A 117 -0.16 1.00 -10.67
N VAL A 118 -0.66 2.22 -10.73
CA VAL A 118 -2.05 2.55 -10.49
C VAL A 118 -2.58 3.26 -11.73
N ARG A 119 -3.69 2.76 -12.26
CA ARG A 119 -4.39 3.33 -13.40
C ARG A 119 -5.82 3.70 -13.04
N ILE A 120 -6.23 4.90 -13.44
CA ILE A 120 -7.64 5.31 -13.42
C ILE A 120 -8.23 4.92 -14.77
N TYR A 121 -9.26 4.07 -14.76
CA TYR A 121 -9.93 3.62 -15.97
C TYR A 121 -11.42 3.46 -15.74
N ARG A 122 -12.21 3.33 -16.81
CA ARG A 122 -13.66 3.20 -16.72
C ARG A 122 -14.06 2.02 -15.85
N ARG A 123 -15.21 2.13 -15.18
CA ARG A 123 -15.78 1.09 -14.33
C ARG A 123 -16.14 -0.18 -15.12
N HIS A 124 -15.89 -1.34 -14.54
CA HIS A 124 -16.36 -2.63 -15.08
C HIS A 124 -17.82 -2.93 -14.74
N LYS A 125 -18.47 -3.78 -15.54
CA LYS A 125 -19.91 -4.07 -15.42
C LYS A 125 -20.35 -4.74 -14.12
N PHE A 126 -19.43 -5.43 -13.45
CA PHE A 126 -19.69 -6.10 -12.17
C PHE A 126 -19.45 -5.22 -10.93
N SER A 127 -19.03 -3.97 -11.12
CA SER A 127 -18.63 -3.13 -9.99
C SER A 127 -19.81 -2.65 -9.17
N ARG A 128 -19.61 -2.63 -7.84
CA ARG A 128 -20.58 -2.08 -6.88
C ARG A 128 -20.43 -0.58 -6.65
N ILE A 129 -19.34 0.01 -7.14
CA ILE A 129 -19.05 1.44 -7.00
C ILE A 129 -19.81 2.19 -8.11
N GLU A 130 -20.47 3.30 -7.79
CA GLU A 130 -21.31 4.05 -8.76
C GLU A 130 -20.55 5.11 -9.57
N ARG A 131 -19.24 5.26 -9.34
CA ARG A 131 -18.39 6.22 -10.07
C ARG A 131 -18.10 5.73 -11.49
N GLU A 132 -17.95 6.67 -12.43
CA GLU A 132 -17.66 6.36 -13.84
C GLU A 132 -16.30 5.66 -14.02
N ASN A 133 -15.32 6.02 -13.20
CA ASN A 133 -13.97 5.47 -13.23
C ASN A 133 -13.64 4.78 -11.90
N LEU A 134 -12.84 3.73 -11.99
CA LEU A 134 -12.24 3.02 -10.87
C LEU A 134 -10.72 3.13 -10.90
N ILE A 135 -10.15 2.89 -9.74
CA ILE A 135 -8.72 2.70 -9.58
C ILE A 135 -8.39 1.23 -9.82
N TYR A 136 -7.41 0.97 -10.69
CA TYR A 136 -6.85 -0.33 -10.98
C TYR A 136 -5.40 -0.36 -10.52
N THR A 137 -5.06 -1.30 -9.65
CA THR A 137 -3.69 -1.59 -9.24
C THR A 137 -3.14 -2.70 -10.11
N CYS A 138 -2.03 -2.44 -10.79
CA CYS A 138 -1.32 -3.35 -11.65
C CYS A 138 -0.03 -3.78 -10.95
N GLU A 139 0.13 -5.07 -10.66
CA GLU A 139 1.30 -5.64 -10.00
C GLU A 139 1.97 -6.69 -10.88
N ILE A 140 3.31 -6.71 -10.87
CA ILE A 140 4.12 -7.78 -11.46
C ILE A 140 4.83 -8.49 -10.30
N ARG A 141 4.60 -9.79 -10.15
CA ARG A 141 5.22 -10.59 -9.08
C ARG A 141 5.66 -11.96 -9.59
N ILE A 142 6.32 -12.71 -8.71
CA ILE A 142 6.64 -14.12 -8.96
C ILE A 142 5.74 -14.97 -8.08
N LEU A 143 4.98 -15.88 -8.70
CA LEU A 143 4.21 -16.91 -8.01
C LEU A 143 4.69 -18.29 -8.48
N ASN A 144 5.13 -19.13 -7.55
CA ASN A 144 5.66 -20.47 -7.84
C ASN A 144 6.78 -20.49 -8.90
N GLY A 145 7.65 -19.47 -8.91
CA GLY A 145 8.76 -19.36 -9.87
C GLY A 145 8.39 -18.82 -11.27
N HIS A 146 7.11 -18.53 -11.49
CA HIS A 146 6.59 -17.98 -12.74
C HIS A 146 6.17 -16.52 -12.58
N LEU A 147 6.25 -15.76 -13.67
CA LEU A 147 5.78 -14.39 -13.73
C LEU A 147 4.25 -14.37 -13.58
N ASP A 148 3.75 -13.58 -12.65
CA ASP A 148 2.32 -13.38 -12.39
C ASP A 148 1.99 -11.90 -12.56
N LEU A 149 1.06 -11.61 -13.48
CA LEU A 149 0.57 -10.27 -13.77
C LEU A 149 -0.79 -10.11 -13.11
N VAL A 150 -0.90 -9.21 -12.15
CA VAL A 150 -2.12 -9.01 -11.35
C VAL A 150 -2.77 -7.66 -11.63
N ILE A 151 -4.07 -7.67 -11.95
CA ILE A 151 -4.93 -6.49 -12.00
C ILE A 151 -5.91 -6.59 -10.83
N MET A 152 -5.85 -5.62 -9.92
CA MET A 152 -6.77 -5.50 -8.79
C MET A 152 -7.59 -4.22 -8.90
N THR A 153 -8.91 -4.32 -8.77
CA THR A 153 -9.81 -3.16 -8.81
C THR A 153 -10.05 -2.59 -7.42
N GLU A 154 -10.45 -1.32 -7.36
CA GLU A 154 -10.77 -0.62 -6.11
C GLU A 154 -11.86 -1.31 -5.27
N ASP A 155 -12.78 -2.04 -5.91
CA ASP A 155 -13.83 -2.82 -5.24
C ASP A 155 -13.44 -4.27 -4.93
N GLY A 156 -12.15 -4.61 -5.06
CA GLY A 156 -11.57 -5.87 -4.60
C GLY A 156 -11.62 -7.03 -5.59
N PHE A 157 -11.99 -6.78 -6.85
CA PHE A 157 -11.88 -7.79 -7.91
C PHE A 157 -10.41 -8.00 -8.26
N ILE A 158 -9.97 -9.26 -8.39
CA ILE A 158 -8.58 -9.61 -8.67
C ILE A 158 -8.53 -10.54 -9.87
N LEU A 159 -7.75 -10.16 -10.87
CA LEU A 159 -7.43 -10.95 -12.05
C LEU A 159 -5.93 -11.21 -12.05
N ASN A 160 -5.51 -12.46 -12.24
CA ASN A 160 -4.09 -12.82 -12.25
C ASN A 160 -3.80 -14.02 -13.15
N GLY A 161 -2.52 -14.31 -13.35
CA GLY A 161 -2.05 -15.40 -14.20
C GLY A 161 -2.10 -15.11 -15.70
N ILE A 162 -1.92 -16.18 -16.48
CA ILE A 162 -1.73 -16.11 -17.94
C ILE A 162 -2.95 -15.57 -18.71
N ASN A 163 -4.15 -15.72 -18.12
CA ASN A 163 -5.41 -15.30 -18.72
C ASN A 163 -5.91 -13.95 -18.18
N ALA A 164 -5.18 -13.31 -17.25
CA ALA A 164 -5.63 -12.07 -16.60
C ALA A 164 -6.07 -11.00 -17.61
N TRP A 165 -5.39 -10.92 -18.75
CA TRP A 165 -5.76 -9.97 -19.81
C TRP A 165 -7.08 -10.31 -20.48
N ASN A 166 -7.29 -11.58 -20.84
CA ASN A 166 -8.53 -12.03 -21.46
C ASN A 166 -9.71 -11.86 -20.49
N ASP A 167 -9.52 -12.24 -19.22
CA ASP A 167 -10.52 -12.09 -18.18
C ASP A 167 -10.85 -10.60 -17.93
N PHE A 168 -9.85 -9.71 -18.06
CA PHE A 168 -10.04 -8.28 -17.97
C PHE A 168 -10.91 -7.72 -19.10
N HIS A 169 -10.80 -8.24 -20.34
CA HIS A 169 -11.71 -7.85 -21.43
C HIS A 169 -13.16 -8.20 -21.11
N GLU A 170 -13.41 -9.36 -20.50
CA GLU A 170 -14.76 -9.82 -20.18
C GLU A 170 -15.49 -8.95 -19.15
N LEU A 171 -14.74 -8.14 -18.40
CA LEU A 171 -15.27 -7.15 -17.45
C LEU A 171 -16.03 -5.99 -18.12
N PHE A 172 -15.88 -5.80 -19.43
CA PHE A 172 -16.48 -4.70 -20.18
C PHE A 172 -17.34 -5.21 -21.33
N ASP A 173 -18.46 -4.54 -21.60
CA ASP A 173 -19.32 -4.86 -22.75
C ASP A 173 -18.82 -4.17 -24.04
N GLU A 174 -18.05 -3.11 -23.88
CA GLU A 174 -17.42 -2.37 -24.96
C GLU A 174 -15.97 -2.80 -25.14
N LYS A 175 -15.43 -2.60 -26.35
CA LYS A 175 -14.00 -2.76 -26.61
C LYS A 175 -13.19 -1.85 -25.67
N ILE A 176 -12.14 -2.39 -25.06
CA ILE A 176 -11.23 -1.61 -24.21
C ILE A 176 -10.24 -0.81 -25.07
N ASP A 177 -9.70 0.26 -24.51
CA ASP A 177 -8.81 1.19 -25.22
C ASP A 177 -7.37 0.68 -25.37
N PHE A 178 -7.05 -0.46 -24.74
CA PHE A 178 -5.71 -1.02 -24.67
C PHE A 178 -5.64 -2.31 -25.46
N ASN A 179 -4.57 -2.49 -26.24
CA ASN A 179 -4.39 -3.67 -27.08
C ASN A 179 -3.73 -4.84 -26.32
N SER A 180 -3.06 -4.56 -25.20
CA SER A 180 -2.32 -5.56 -24.43
C SER A 180 -2.23 -5.19 -22.95
N ILE A 181 -1.89 -6.17 -22.11
CA ILE A 181 -1.72 -5.96 -20.67
C ILE A 181 -0.55 -5.03 -20.38
N GLU A 182 0.50 -5.07 -21.19
CA GLU A 182 1.66 -4.19 -21.10
C GLU A 182 1.26 -2.74 -21.33
N SER A 183 0.38 -2.48 -22.30
CA SER A 183 -0.18 -1.15 -22.53
C SER A 183 -1.02 -0.66 -21.36
N PHE A 184 -1.83 -1.56 -20.79
CA PHE A 184 -2.57 -1.26 -19.57
C PHE A 184 -1.64 -0.98 -18.38
N TYR A 185 -0.53 -1.70 -18.24
CA TYR A 185 0.45 -1.46 -17.16
C TYR A 185 1.32 -0.23 -17.42
N GLY A 186 1.30 0.31 -18.65
CA GLY A 186 2.17 1.40 -19.10
C GLY A 186 3.59 0.96 -19.43
N LEU A 187 3.83 -0.35 -19.57
CA LEU A 187 5.13 -0.91 -19.96
C LEU A 187 5.46 -0.63 -21.42
N ASP A 188 4.47 -0.31 -22.25
CA ASP A 188 4.68 0.12 -23.63
C ASP A 188 5.22 1.55 -23.76
N LEU A 189 5.17 2.33 -22.68
CA LEU A 189 5.64 3.69 -22.66
C LEU A 189 7.18 3.71 -22.60
N ALA A 190 7.79 4.36 -23.59
CA ALA A 190 9.25 4.45 -23.71
C ALA A 190 9.92 5.05 -22.45
N GLU A 191 9.27 6.00 -21.80
CA GLU A 191 9.75 6.59 -20.54
C GLU A 191 9.81 5.57 -19.40
N VAL A 192 8.78 4.73 -19.28
CA VAL A 192 8.70 3.68 -18.26
C VAL A 192 9.78 2.65 -18.49
N GLN A 193 9.94 2.17 -19.72
CA GLN A 193 11.02 1.24 -20.07
C GLN A 193 12.41 1.86 -19.84
N ARG A 194 12.58 3.17 -20.07
CA ARG A 194 13.83 3.87 -19.74
C ARG A 194 14.10 3.91 -18.24
N ILE A 195 13.08 4.19 -17.42
CA ILE A 195 13.20 4.20 -15.95
C ILE A 195 13.56 2.80 -15.43
N ILE A 196 12.92 1.76 -15.96
CA ILE A 196 13.22 0.36 -15.62
C ILE A 196 14.70 0.06 -15.95
N ARG A 197 15.13 0.35 -17.19
CA ARG A 197 16.53 0.14 -17.63
C ARG A 197 17.56 0.95 -16.85
N ASN A 198 17.23 2.18 -16.43
CA ASN A 198 18.16 2.99 -15.65
C ASN A 198 18.28 2.47 -14.21
N ASN A 199 17.19 1.97 -13.62
CA ASN A 199 17.25 1.24 -12.36
C ASN A 199 18.04 -0.08 -12.46
N ASN A 200 18.12 -0.69 -13.64
CA ASN A 200 19.01 -1.83 -13.88
C ASN A 200 20.49 -1.44 -13.82
N ALA A 201 20.86 -0.28 -14.37
CA ALA A 201 22.25 0.11 -14.52
C ALA A 201 22.94 0.55 -13.21
N ILE A 202 22.17 0.94 -12.20
CA ILE A 202 22.70 1.44 -10.91
C ILE A 202 23.06 0.29 -9.95
N ASN A 203 22.53 -0.92 -10.17
CA ASN A 203 22.71 -2.08 -9.29
C ASN A 203 23.69 -3.14 -9.85
N VAL A 204 24.51 -2.79 -10.84
CA VAL A 204 25.57 -3.65 -11.43
C VAL A 204 26.94 -3.13 -11.02
#